data_AF-A0A1V4ZAM9-F1
#
_entry.id   AF-A0A1V4ZAM9-F1
#
_cell.length_a   1.000
_cell.length_b   1.000
_cell.length_c   1.000
_cell.angle_alpha   90.00
_cell.angle_beta   90.00
_cell.angle_gamma   90.00
#
_symmetry.space_group_name_H-M   'P 1'
#
loop_
_entity.id
_entity.type
_entity.pdbx_description
1 polymer ?
#
loop_
_entity_poly.entity_id
_entity_poly.type
_entity_poly.pdbx_seq_one_letter_code
_entity_poly.pdbx_strand_id
1 'polypeptide(L)'
;MCSTEKHSLQRGMYFNLHKRQNIFLMSLRPNAPYADMVEDGGRTLIYEGHDEPKSDSISDPKLIDQPMYRNGNLSENGKFYNSAISYKNGKAEPIIVKVYEKIKPGMWAYNGLFKLIDSWRVNDGKRFVFKFRLSIIEQNLDIEQDNDDVPRIIPTDVKIKVWNRDKGKCVKCGSTENLHFDHIIPYSRGGSSLTEKNIQILCARCNIEKRDNIE
;
A
#
# COMPACT_ATOMS: atom_id res chain seq x y z
N MET A 1 -2.67 -3.25 -15.13
CA MET A 1 -1.88 -4.25 -14.36
C MET A 1 -0.67 -3.54 -13.79
N CYS A 2 -0.21 -3.89 -12.59
CA CYS A 2 1.07 -3.39 -12.08
C CYS A 2 2.19 -4.08 -12.88
N SER A 3 2.45 -3.59 -14.10
CA SER A 3 3.40 -4.19 -15.05
C SER A 3 4.85 -4.10 -14.56
N THR A 4 5.10 -3.42 -13.44
CA THR A 4 6.41 -3.28 -12.82
C THR A 4 6.91 -4.59 -12.22
N GLU A 5 6.01 -5.52 -11.85
CA GLU A 5 6.38 -6.73 -11.11
C GLU A 5 6.26 -8.03 -11.94
N LYS A 6 5.86 -7.96 -13.22
CA LYS A 6 5.77 -9.11 -14.16
C LYS A 6 5.06 -10.38 -13.62
N HIS A 7 4.31 -10.27 -12.53
CA HIS A 7 3.60 -11.37 -11.88
C HIS A 7 2.12 -11.05 -11.71
N SER A 8 1.28 -12.08 -11.84
CA SER A 8 -0.11 -12.02 -11.37
C SER A 8 -0.07 -12.03 -9.84
N LEU A 9 -0.22 -10.86 -9.23
CA LEU A 9 -0.31 -10.72 -7.78
C LEU A 9 -1.67 -11.30 -7.33
N GLN A 10 -1.65 -12.55 -6.86
CA GLN A 10 -2.81 -13.34 -6.43
C GLN A 10 -3.03 -13.33 -4.91
N ARG A 11 -2.01 -12.95 -4.13
CA ARG A 11 -2.06 -12.86 -2.67
C ARG A 11 -1.96 -11.39 -2.28
N GLY A 12 -2.47 -11.02 -1.12
CA GLY A 12 -2.42 -9.61 -0.73
C GLY A 12 -1.03 -9.17 -0.27
N MET A 13 -0.13 -10.07 0.12
CA MET A 13 1.21 -9.72 0.63
C MET A 13 2.30 -10.63 0.08
N TYR A 14 3.49 -10.07 0.00
CA TYR A 14 4.70 -10.77 -0.45
C TYR A 14 5.91 -10.29 0.35
N PHE A 15 6.52 -11.20 1.09
CA PHE A 15 7.75 -11.01 1.84
C PHE A 15 8.94 -11.42 0.98
N ASN A 16 9.86 -10.50 0.76
CA ASN A 16 11.10 -10.73 0.02
C ASN A 16 10.90 -11.32 -1.40
N LEU A 17 9.87 -10.84 -2.12
CA LEU A 17 9.63 -11.16 -3.52
C LEU A 17 10.88 -10.85 -4.35
N HIS A 18 11.30 -11.82 -5.18
CA HIS A 18 12.55 -11.78 -5.96
C HIS A 18 13.79 -11.42 -5.14
N LYS A 19 13.81 -11.78 -3.84
CA LYS A 19 14.89 -11.47 -2.90
C LYS A 19 15.15 -9.97 -2.70
N ARG A 20 14.18 -9.10 -3.03
CA ARG A 20 14.38 -7.64 -3.07
C ARG A 20 13.21 -6.81 -2.59
N GLN A 21 11.98 -7.32 -2.64
CA GLN A 21 10.79 -6.47 -2.45
C GLN A 21 9.84 -7.04 -1.41
N ASN A 22 9.34 -6.18 -0.53
CA ASN A 22 8.22 -6.48 0.33
C ASN A 22 7.02 -5.68 -0.15
N ILE A 23 5.87 -6.32 -0.30
CA ILE A 23 4.70 -5.72 -0.94
C ILE A 23 3.46 -6.01 -0.12
N PHE A 24 2.65 -4.98 0.13
CA PHE A 24 1.27 -5.07 0.61
C PHE A 24 0.30 -4.54 -0.44
N LEU A 25 -0.79 -5.28 -0.62
CA LEU A 25 -1.89 -4.95 -1.49
C LEU A 25 -3.12 -4.70 -0.61
N MET A 26 -3.44 -3.43 -0.42
CA MET A 26 -4.53 -3.00 0.43
C MET A 26 -5.81 -2.71 -0.34
N SER A 27 -6.93 -2.63 0.37
CA SER A 27 -8.18 -2.12 -0.20
C SER A 27 -9.02 -1.41 0.86
N LEU A 28 -9.36 -0.15 0.60
CA LEU A 28 -10.28 0.66 1.43
C LEU A 28 -11.71 0.65 0.88
N ARG A 29 -12.01 -0.28 -0.04
CA ARG A 29 -13.32 -0.33 -0.69
C ARG A 29 -14.40 -0.80 0.28
N PRO A 30 -15.66 -0.36 0.10
CA PRO A 30 -16.79 -1.03 0.74
C PRO A 30 -16.76 -2.53 0.39
N ASN A 31 -16.86 -3.38 1.41
CA ASN A 31 -16.74 -4.85 1.31
C ASN A 31 -15.34 -5.37 0.95
N ALA A 32 -14.28 -4.59 1.18
CA ALA A 32 -12.92 -5.14 1.15
C ALA A 32 -12.83 -6.33 2.13
N PRO A 33 -12.11 -7.40 1.76
CA PRO A 33 -12.04 -8.60 2.58
C PRO A 33 -11.28 -8.38 3.90
N TYR A 34 -10.55 -7.28 4.03
CA TYR A 34 -9.65 -6.96 5.13
C TYR A 34 -9.95 -5.56 5.64
N ALA A 35 -9.84 -5.36 6.96
CA ALA A 35 -10.06 -4.05 7.57
C ALA A 35 -8.76 -3.24 7.58
N ASP A 36 -8.33 -2.84 6.38
CA ASP A 36 -7.22 -1.90 6.20
C ASP A 36 -7.68 -0.49 6.52
N MET A 37 -6.82 0.30 7.18
CA MET A 37 -7.15 1.66 7.59
C MET A 37 -5.95 2.58 7.43
N VAL A 38 -6.25 3.86 7.22
CA VAL A 38 -5.27 4.92 7.12
C VAL A 38 -5.54 5.92 8.24
N GLU A 39 -4.49 6.29 8.96
CA GLU A 39 -4.50 7.20 10.11
C GLU A 39 -3.52 8.36 9.87
N ASP A 40 -3.50 9.33 10.77
CA ASP A 40 -2.53 10.44 10.79
C ASP A 40 -2.43 11.18 9.44
N GLY A 41 -3.58 11.47 8.84
CA GLY A 41 -3.64 12.13 7.53
C GLY A 41 -2.92 11.35 6.44
N GLY A 42 -2.93 10.01 6.44
CA GLY A 42 -2.22 9.25 5.39
C GLY A 42 -0.81 8.81 5.74
N ARG A 43 -0.27 9.22 6.88
CA ARG A 43 1.11 8.89 7.28
C ARG A 43 1.23 7.50 7.88
N THR A 44 0.16 7.02 8.52
CA THR A 44 0.12 5.69 9.13
C THR A 44 -0.86 4.79 8.37
N LEU A 45 -0.41 3.58 8.04
CA LEU A 45 -1.24 2.51 7.49
C LEU A 45 -1.35 1.39 8.53
N ILE A 46 -2.58 1.00 8.86
CA ILE A 46 -2.88 -0.24 9.59
C ILE A 46 -3.34 -1.28 8.57
N TYR A 47 -2.54 -2.32 8.39
CA TYR A 47 -2.79 -3.38 7.43
C TYR A 47 -3.19 -4.67 8.14
N GLU A 48 -4.26 -5.31 7.69
CA GLU A 48 -4.62 -6.64 8.19
C GLU A 48 -3.89 -7.74 7.41
N GLY A 49 -3.39 -8.73 8.16
CA GLY A 49 -2.78 -9.91 7.57
C GLY A 49 -3.75 -10.72 6.71
N HIS A 50 -3.23 -11.73 6.01
CA HIS A 50 -4.04 -12.52 5.09
C HIS A 50 -4.45 -13.86 5.60
N ASP A 51 -5.55 -14.30 5.03
CA ASP A 51 -6.14 -15.58 5.33
C ASP A 51 -5.37 -16.69 4.62
N GLU A 52 -5.41 -17.86 5.24
CA GLU A 52 -5.02 -19.08 4.56
C GLU A 52 -5.96 -19.31 3.35
N PRO A 53 -5.45 -19.67 2.16
CA PRO A 53 -6.32 -19.98 1.02
C PRO A 53 -7.29 -21.11 1.34
N LYS A 54 -8.46 -21.11 0.67
CA LYS A 54 -9.39 -22.24 0.72
C LYS A 54 -8.68 -23.54 0.33
N SER A 55 -9.00 -24.61 1.04
CA SER A 55 -8.50 -25.96 0.81
C SER A 55 -9.58 -26.97 1.22
N ASP A 56 -9.36 -28.26 0.95
CA ASP A 56 -10.27 -29.32 1.40
C ASP A 56 -10.45 -29.34 2.93
N SER A 57 -9.45 -28.86 3.67
CA SER A 57 -9.48 -28.70 5.13
C SER A 57 -10.00 -27.35 5.61
N ILE A 58 -10.16 -26.36 4.73
CA ILE A 58 -10.53 -24.97 5.06
C ILE A 58 -11.66 -24.53 4.11
N SER A 59 -12.89 -24.72 4.57
CA SER A 59 -14.10 -24.35 3.84
C SER A 59 -14.34 -22.83 3.83
N ASP A 60 -14.16 -22.19 5.00
CA ASP A 60 -14.24 -20.74 5.16
C ASP A 60 -13.00 -20.18 5.89
N PRO A 61 -12.07 -19.53 5.16
CA PRO A 61 -10.90 -18.90 5.74
C PRO A 61 -11.22 -17.83 6.79
N LYS A 62 -12.41 -17.20 6.73
CA LYS A 62 -12.80 -16.13 7.67
C LYS A 62 -13.21 -16.64 9.06
N LEU A 63 -13.26 -17.95 9.25
CA LEU A 63 -13.56 -18.57 10.55
C LEU A 63 -12.32 -19.17 11.22
N ILE A 64 -11.15 -19.08 10.58
CA ILE A 64 -9.92 -19.68 11.09
C ILE A 64 -8.88 -18.60 11.32
N ASP A 65 -8.20 -18.69 12.47
CA ASP A 65 -7.04 -17.88 12.82
C ASP A 65 -6.05 -17.80 11.65
N GLN A 66 -5.57 -16.58 11.40
CA GLN A 66 -4.50 -16.39 10.45
C GLN A 66 -3.24 -17.10 10.97
N PRO A 67 -2.60 -17.97 10.17
CA PRO A 67 -1.55 -18.83 10.67
C PRO A 67 -0.21 -18.09 10.78
N MET A 68 0.51 -18.29 11.87
CA MET A 68 1.92 -17.89 12.01
C MET A 68 2.83 -18.79 11.17
N TYR A 69 2.50 -20.08 11.08
CA TYR A 69 3.26 -21.10 10.37
C TYR A 69 2.37 -21.85 9.38
N ARG A 70 2.93 -22.22 8.24
CA ARG A 70 2.35 -23.07 7.22
C ARG A 70 3.31 -24.22 6.91
N ASN A 71 2.87 -25.45 7.14
CA ASN A 71 3.67 -26.66 6.90
C ASN A 71 5.09 -26.57 7.50
N GLY A 72 5.17 -26.18 8.78
CA GLY A 72 6.43 -26.05 9.52
C GLY A 72 7.29 -24.82 9.21
N ASN A 73 6.93 -24.04 8.17
CA ASN A 73 7.64 -22.81 7.80
C ASN A 73 6.82 -21.57 8.21
N LEU A 74 7.46 -20.42 8.38
CA LEU A 74 6.72 -19.18 8.60
C LEU A 74 5.81 -18.87 7.40
N SER A 75 4.56 -18.52 7.68
CA SER A 75 3.66 -17.92 6.69
C SER A 75 4.16 -16.52 6.30
N GLU A 76 3.56 -15.90 5.29
CA GLU A 76 3.87 -14.49 4.97
C GLU A 76 3.58 -13.59 6.17
N ASN A 77 2.41 -13.77 6.82
CA ASN A 77 2.08 -13.07 8.06
C ASN A 77 3.18 -13.25 9.12
N GLY A 78 3.64 -14.50 9.32
CA GLY A 78 4.66 -14.80 10.33
C GLY A 78 6.02 -14.17 10.03
N LYS A 79 6.40 -14.07 8.75
CA LYS A 79 7.64 -13.38 8.34
C LYS A 79 7.55 -11.88 8.61
N PHE A 80 6.46 -11.24 8.19
CA PHE A 80 6.24 -9.81 8.46
C PHE A 80 6.15 -9.52 9.97
N TYR A 81 5.45 -10.36 10.72
CA TYR A 81 5.30 -10.24 12.17
C TYR A 81 6.66 -10.30 12.87
N ASN A 82 7.46 -11.33 12.60
CA ASN A 82 8.79 -11.45 13.19
C ASN A 82 9.72 -10.30 12.81
N SER A 83 9.62 -9.78 11.58
CA SER A 83 10.40 -8.63 11.14
C SER A 83 10.05 -7.37 11.93
N ALA A 84 8.75 -7.10 12.10
CA ALA A 84 8.28 -5.94 12.87
C ALA A 84 8.66 -6.05 14.35
N ILE A 85 8.47 -7.23 14.95
CA ILE A 85 8.87 -7.50 16.35
C ILE A 85 10.39 -7.36 16.54
N SER A 86 11.19 -7.78 15.56
CA SER A 86 12.65 -7.61 15.63
C SER A 86 13.04 -6.13 15.64
N TYR A 87 12.41 -5.30 14.81
CA TYR A 87 12.60 -3.86 14.83
C TYR A 87 12.15 -3.23 16.16
N LYS A 88 10.94 -3.56 16.62
CA LYS A 88 10.39 -3.04 17.89
C LYS A 88 11.27 -3.35 19.10
N ASN A 89 11.97 -4.49 19.08
CA ASN A 89 12.91 -4.89 20.12
C ASN A 89 14.35 -4.39 19.91
N GLY A 90 14.59 -3.51 18.92
CA GLY A 90 15.92 -2.96 18.63
C GLY A 90 16.92 -3.96 18.06
N LYS A 91 16.45 -5.09 17.49
CA LYS A 91 17.31 -6.16 16.95
C LYS A 91 17.58 -6.06 15.46
N ALA A 92 16.82 -5.24 14.74
CA ALA A 92 16.93 -5.04 13.30
C ALA A 92 16.38 -3.67 12.89
N GLU A 93 16.76 -3.21 11.70
CA GLU A 93 16.13 -2.05 11.06
C GLU A 93 14.73 -2.39 10.52
N PRO A 94 13.81 -1.41 10.38
CA PRO A 94 12.48 -1.67 9.85
C PRO A 94 12.58 -1.98 8.35
N ILE A 95 11.89 -3.03 7.92
CA ILE A 95 11.84 -3.35 6.48
C ILE A 95 10.98 -2.33 5.73
N ILE A 96 11.35 -2.09 4.48
CA ILE A 96 10.61 -1.23 3.57
C ILE A 96 9.57 -2.07 2.82
N VAL A 97 8.33 -1.61 2.81
CA VAL A 97 7.18 -2.22 2.16
C VAL A 97 6.62 -1.27 1.10
N LYS A 98 6.45 -1.78 -0.13
CA LYS A 98 5.71 -1.13 -1.20
C LYS A 98 4.21 -1.37 -0.98
N VAL A 99 3.43 -0.29 -0.94
CA VAL A 99 1.98 -0.40 -0.76
C VAL A 99 1.28 -0.06 -2.07
N TYR A 100 0.37 -0.94 -2.48
CA TYR A 100 -0.56 -0.71 -3.58
C TYR A 100 -2.00 -0.81 -3.10
N GLU A 101 -2.87 0.04 -3.61
CA GLU A 101 -4.30 0.06 -3.28
C GLU A 101 -5.15 -0.45 -4.45
N LYS A 102 -6.07 -1.35 -4.13
CA LYS A 102 -7.10 -1.78 -5.07
C LYS A 102 -8.22 -0.74 -5.16
N ILE A 103 -8.21 0.04 -6.23
CA ILE A 103 -9.25 1.05 -6.50
C ILE A 103 -10.52 0.40 -7.07
N LYS A 104 -10.39 -0.41 -8.13
CA LYS A 104 -11.48 -1.17 -8.74
C LYS A 104 -10.95 -2.37 -9.52
N PRO A 105 -11.79 -3.29 -10.03
CA PRO A 105 -11.32 -4.37 -10.92
C PRO A 105 -10.44 -3.82 -12.05
N GLY A 106 -9.30 -4.47 -12.30
CA GLY A 106 -8.31 -4.01 -13.29
C GLY A 106 -7.43 -2.81 -12.89
N MET A 107 -7.77 -2.03 -11.86
CA MET A 107 -7.01 -0.84 -11.44
C MET A 107 -6.33 -1.04 -10.08
N TRP A 108 -5.03 -0.79 -10.05
CA TRP A 108 -4.19 -0.74 -8.84
C TRP A 108 -3.46 0.60 -8.84
N ALA A 109 -3.42 1.27 -7.70
CA ALA A 109 -2.67 2.50 -7.51
C ALA A 109 -1.48 2.24 -6.59
N TYR A 110 -0.30 2.76 -6.92
CA TYR A 110 0.84 2.76 -6.00
C TYR A 110 0.68 3.87 -4.96
N ASN A 111 0.74 3.53 -3.68
CA ASN A 111 0.54 4.47 -2.55
C ASN A 111 1.84 4.88 -1.86
N GLY A 112 2.98 4.27 -2.21
CA GLY A 112 4.30 4.68 -1.70
C GLY A 112 5.10 3.58 -1.03
N LEU A 113 6.24 3.98 -0.46
CA LEU A 113 7.10 3.15 0.39
C LEU A 113 6.79 3.45 1.85
N PHE A 114 6.70 2.41 2.67
CA PHE A 114 6.44 2.51 4.10
C PHE A 114 7.43 1.66 4.88
N LYS A 115 7.83 2.13 6.08
CA LYS A 115 8.54 1.33 7.08
C LYS A 115 7.54 0.49 7.85
N LEU A 116 7.78 -0.81 7.99
CA LEU A 116 7.02 -1.66 8.90
C LEU A 116 7.55 -1.48 10.33
N ILE A 117 6.74 -0.88 11.21
CA ILE A 117 7.19 -0.42 12.53
C ILE A 117 6.57 -1.17 13.71
N ASP A 118 5.42 -1.83 13.52
CA ASP A 118 4.83 -2.67 14.57
C ASP A 118 3.99 -3.80 13.96
N SER A 119 3.75 -4.84 14.77
CA SER A 119 2.80 -5.90 14.47
C SER A 119 2.20 -6.50 15.73
N TRP A 120 0.94 -6.87 15.68
CA TRP A 120 0.25 -7.57 16.77
C TRP A 120 -0.78 -8.55 16.22
N ARG A 121 -1.33 -9.39 17.10
CA ARG A 121 -2.50 -10.21 16.81
C ARG A 121 -3.69 -9.68 17.61
N VAL A 122 -4.85 -9.65 16.99
CA VAL A 122 -6.10 -9.23 17.63
C VAL A 122 -7.20 -10.23 17.29
N ASN A 123 -8.08 -10.50 18.25
CA ASN A 123 -9.30 -11.28 17.99
C ASN A 123 -10.35 -10.34 17.39
N ASP A 124 -10.83 -10.64 16.18
CA ASP A 124 -11.83 -9.84 15.44
C ASP A 124 -13.28 -10.17 15.84
N GLY A 125 -13.47 -10.97 16.90
CA GLY A 125 -14.75 -11.51 17.35
C GLY A 125 -15.04 -12.91 16.81
N LYS A 126 -14.29 -13.37 15.79
CA LYS A 126 -14.44 -14.71 15.20
C LYS A 126 -13.14 -15.50 15.25
N ARG A 127 -12.01 -14.83 15.07
CA ARG A 127 -10.68 -15.44 14.96
C ARG A 127 -9.59 -14.43 15.26
N PHE A 128 -8.36 -14.90 15.44
CA PHE A 128 -7.20 -14.03 15.52
C PHE A 128 -6.67 -13.66 14.13
N VAL A 129 -6.52 -12.37 13.90
CA VAL A 129 -5.90 -11.80 12.70
C VAL A 129 -4.61 -11.06 13.06
N PHE A 130 -3.68 -10.98 12.11
CA PHE A 130 -2.50 -10.13 12.25
C PHE A 130 -2.86 -8.69 11.88
N LYS A 131 -2.25 -7.73 12.57
CA LYS A 131 -2.25 -6.33 12.21
C LYS A 131 -0.81 -5.84 12.11
N PHE A 132 -0.56 -4.98 11.14
CA PHE A 132 0.75 -4.41 10.86
C PHE A 132 0.61 -2.89 10.81
N ARG A 133 1.44 -2.17 11.58
CA ARG A 133 1.52 -0.71 11.53
C ARG A 133 2.69 -0.30 10.65
N LEU A 134 2.41 0.52 9.66
CA LEU A 134 3.41 1.05 8.76
C LEU A 134 3.41 2.57 8.79
N SER A 135 4.60 3.16 8.79
CA SER A 135 4.82 4.60 8.67
C SER A 135 5.34 4.92 7.29
N ILE A 136 4.80 5.93 6.62
CA ILE A 136 5.27 6.34 5.29
C ILE A 136 6.77 6.72 5.31
N ILE A 137 7.49 6.43 4.23
CA ILE A 137 8.85 6.93 4.01
C ILE A 137 8.75 8.21 3.21
N GLU A 138 9.21 9.29 3.82
CA GLU A 138 9.44 10.56 3.15
C GLU A 138 10.70 10.41 2.30
N GLN A 139 10.54 10.35 0.97
CA GLN A 139 11.69 10.53 0.08
C GLN A 139 12.00 12.03 0.06
N ASN A 140 13.13 12.42 0.64
CA ASN A 140 13.76 13.75 0.65
C ASN A 140 12.81 14.91 0.30
N LEU A 141 12.36 15.65 1.31
CA LEU A 141 12.24 17.11 1.28
C LEU A 141 12.15 17.58 2.74
N ASP A 142 13.24 18.21 3.20
CA ASP A 142 13.40 18.81 4.53
C ASP A 142 12.39 19.93 4.79
N ILE A 143 11.11 19.60 4.99
CA ILE A 143 10.13 20.57 5.44
C ILE A 143 9.19 19.91 6.44
N GLU A 144 9.48 20.14 7.71
CA GLU A 144 8.57 20.06 8.85
C GLU A 144 7.42 21.08 8.66
N GLN A 145 6.53 20.86 7.69
CA GLN A 145 5.23 21.52 7.68
C GLN A 145 4.17 20.48 8.03
N ASP A 146 3.96 20.36 9.34
CA ASP A 146 2.76 19.83 9.96
C ASP A 146 1.56 20.69 9.56
N ASN A 147 1.03 20.42 8.36
CA ASN A 147 -0.39 20.63 8.12
C ASN A 147 -1.05 19.26 8.15
N ASP A 148 -1.43 18.83 9.36
CA ASP A 148 -2.15 17.58 9.62
C ASP A 148 -3.49 17.47 8.87
N ASP A 149 -3.99 18.58 8.33
CA ASP A 149 -5.29 18.64 7.66
C ASP A 149 -5.29 18.12 6.21
N VAL A 150 -4.13 17.95 5.55
CA VAL A 150 -4.10 17.49 4.15
C VAL A 150 -3.59 16.04 4.07
N PRO A 151 -4.42 15.09 3.63
CA PRO A 151 -4.02 13.70 3.58
C PRO A 151 -2.89 13.48 2.57
N ARG A 152 -1.82 12.79 2.98
CA ARG A 152 -0.69 12.47 2.13
C ARG A 152 -1.03 11.41 1.09
N ILE A 153 -1.77 10.38 1.49
CA ILE A 153 -2.33 9.40 0.55
C ILE A 153 -3.48 10.08 -0.20
N ILE A 154 -3.40 10.07 -1.53
CA ILE A 154 -4.48 10.58 -2.38
C ILE A 154 -5.74 9.75 -2.11
N PRO A 155 -6.86 10.36 -1.70
CA PRO A 155 -8.11 9.65 -1.43
C PRO A 155 -8.59 8.82 -2.62
N THR A 156 -9.25 7.71 -2.33
CA THR A 156 -9.75 6.78 -3.35
C THR A 156 -10.71 7.46 -4.33
N ASP A 157 -11.58 8.36 -3.87
CA ASP A 157 -12.53 9.08 -4.73
C ASP A 157 -11.81 10.03 -5.70
N VAL A 158 -10.77 10.73 -5.23
CA VAL A 158 -9.91 11.58 -6.07
C VAL A 158 -9.20 10.75 -7.12
N LYS A 159 -8.62 9.60 -6.74
CA LYS A 159 -8.00 8.66 -7.70
C LYS A 159 -8.99 8.21 -8.78
N ILE A 160 -10.24 7.93 -8.42
CA ILE A 160 -11.29 7.54 -9.38
C ILE A 160 -11.61 8.70 -10.34
N LYS A 161 -11.79 9.92 -9.82
CA LYS A 161 -12.05 11.12 -10.64
C LYS A 161 -10.93 11.37 -11.64
N VAL A 162 -9.68 11.35 -11.17
CA VAL A 162 -8.49 11.52 -12.01
C VAL A 162 -8.38 10.42 -13.06
N TRP A 163 -8.59 9.15 -12.68
CA TRP A 163 -8.56 8.03 -13.62
C TRP A 163 -9.57 8.20 -14.75
N ASN A 164 -10.79 8.61 -14.42
CA ASN A 164 -11.84 8.84 -15.41
C ASN A 164 -11.51 10.04 -16.32
N ARG A 165 -11.00 11.14 -15.75
CA ARG A 165 -10.56 12.33 -16.50
C ARG A 165 -9.44 12.01 -17.48
N ASP A 166 -8.38 11.34 -17.00
CA ASP A 166 -7.17 11.02 -17.77
C ASP A 166 -7.33 9.74 -18.60
N LYS A 167 -8.52 9.12 -18.58
CA LYS A 167 -8.89 7.92 -19.33
C LYS A 167 -7.95 6.73 -19.08
N GLY A 168 -7.38 6.64 -17.87
CA GLY A 168 -6.41 5.62 -17.50
C GLY A 168 -5.14 5.65 -18.36
N LYS A 169 -4.68 6.85 -18.73
CA LYS A 169 -3.48 7.06 -19.55
C LYS A 169 -2.58 8.11 -18.93
N CYS A 170 -1.28 8.00 -19.21
CA CYS A 170 -0.31 9.03 -18.93
C CYS A 170 -0.69 10.32 -19.66
N VAL A 171 -0.85 11.43 -18.95
CA VAL A 171 -1.24 12.71 -19.56
C VAL A 171 -0.14 13.29 -20.47
N LYS A 172 1.12 12.93 -20.23
CA LYS A 172 2.26 13.38 -21.05
C LYS A 172 2.47 12.57 -22.33
N CYS A 173 2.38 11.24 -22.28
CA CYS A 173 2.77 10.37 -23.40
C CYS A 173 1.70 9.37 -23.85
N GLY A 174 0.53 9.35 -23.22
CA GLY A 174 -0.58 8.47 -23.59
C GLY A 174 -0.42 6.99 -23.22
N SER A 175 0.72 6.60 -22.62
CA SER A 175 0.96 5.23 -22.16
C SER A 175 -0.13 4.76 -21.19
N THR A 176 -0.50 3.48 -21.24
CA THR A 176 -1.46 2.81 -20.33
C THR A 176 -0.77 1.91 -19.31
N GLU A 177 0.56 1.93 -19.25
CA GLU A 177 1.36 1.01 -18.46
C GLU A 177 2.12 1.72 -17.35
N ASN A 178 2.35 1.01 -16.23
CA ASN A 178 3.08 1.52 -15.07
C ASN A 178 2.63 2.94 -14.66
N LEU A 179 1.33 3.09 -14.46
CA LEU A 179 0.70 4.37 -14.17
C LEU A 179 0.80 4.69 -12.68
N HIS A 180 1.11 5.94 -12.38
CA HIS A 180 1.21 6.52 -11.05
C HIS A 180 0.29 7.73 -10.97
N PHE A 181 -0.35 7.91 -9.82
CA PHE A 181 -0.98 9.17 -9.48
C PHE A 181 0.09 10.07 -8.91
N ASP A 182 0.30 11.22 -9.54
CA ASP A 182 1.33 12.18 -9.21
C ASP A 182 0.72 13.54 -8.91
N HIS A 183 1.32 14.27 -7.98
CA HIS A 183 0.92 15.63 -7.65
C HIS A 183 1.54 16.63 -8.64
N ILE A 184 0.70 17.48 -9.24
CA ILE A 184 1.16 18.58 -10.12
C ILE A 184 2.00 19.57 -9.30
N ILE A 185 1.42 20.13 -8.24
CA ILE A 185 2.15 20.84 -7.18
C ILE A 185 2.52 19.78 -6.14
N PRO A 186 3.81 19.50 -5.90
CA PRO A 186 4.22 18.51 -4.91
C PRO A 186 3.60 18.78 -3.53
N TYR A 187 3.25 17.72 -2.81
CA TYR A 187 2.71 17.84 -1.45
C TYR A 187 3.62 18.66 -0.53
N SER A 188 4.93 18.45 -0.62
CA SER A 188 5.96 19.21 0.10
C SER A 188 5.94 20.72 -0.16
N ARG A 189 5.25 21.17 -1.21
CA ARG A 189 5.04 22.59 -1.55
C ARG A 189 3.57 23.01 -1.38
N GLY A 190 2.83 22.33 -0.50
CA GLY A 190 1.43 22.63 -0.20
C GLY A 190 0.43 22.08 -1.23
N GLY A 191 0.86 21.15 -2.08
CA GLY A 191 -0.02 20.51 -3.05
C GLY A 191 -1.13 19.69 -2.39
N SER A 192 -2.39 20.04 -2.69
CA SER A 192 -3.55 19.31 -2.16
C SER A 192 -3.65 17.90 -2.76
N SER A 193 -3.94 16.91 -1.91
CA SER A 193 -4.36 15.56 -2.33
C SER A 193 -5.88 15.42 -2.46
N LEU A 194 -6.65 16.41 -1.99
CA LEU A 194 -8.11 16.34 -1.86
C LEU A 194 -8.86 16.70 -3.14
N THR A 195 -8.16 17.22 -4.15
CA THR A 195 -8.76 17.63 -5.42
C THR A 195 -8.08 16.96 -6.59
N GLU A 196 -8.88 16.48 -7.54
CA GLU A 196 -8.39 15.96 -8.81
C GLU A 196 -7.61 17.02 -9.61
N LYS A 197 -7.83 18.33 -9.35
CA LYS A 197 -7.16 19.42 -10.06
C LYS A 197 -5.65 19.44 -9.85
N ASN A 198 -5.17 18.94 -8.71
CA ASN A 198 -3.74 18.90 -8.39
C ASN A 198 -3.12 17.52 -8.60
N ILE A 199 -3.88 16.54 -9.11
CA ILE A 199 -3.41 15.18 -9.33
C ILE A 199 -3.49 14.84 -10.82
N GLN A 200 -2.49 14.13 -11.32
CA GLN A 200 -2.40 13.66 -12.70
C GLN A 200 -1.94 12.20 -12.77
N ILE A 201 -2.22 11.53 -13.88
CA ILE A 201 -1.64 10.21 -14.16
C ILE A 201 -0.38 10.34 -15.02
N LEU A 202 0.73 9.80 -14.55
CA LEU A 202 1.99 9.68 -15.29
C LEU A 202 2.43 8.21 -15.37
N CYS A 203 3.05 7.81 -16.49
CA CYS A 203 3.77 6.53 -16.52
C CYS A 203 5.09 6.65 -15.76
N ALA A 204 5.65 5.52 -15.32
CA ALA A 204 6.90 5.49 -14.55
C ALA A 204 8.03 6.34 -15.16
N ARG A 205 8.20 6.28 -16.49
CA ARG A 205 9.19 7.10 -17.21
C ARG A 205 8.94 8.60 -17.04
N CYS A 206 7.73 9.06 -17.38
CA CYS A 206 7.37 10.48 -17.29
C CYS A 206 7.35 10.99 -15.84
N ASN A 207 7.02 10.13 -14.88
CA ASN A 207 7.06 10.46 -13.46
C ASN A 207 8.49 10.70 -12.97
N ILE A 208 9.42 9.82 -13.34
CA ILE A 208 10.85 9.96 -13.03
C ILE A 208 11.45 11.21 -13.71
N GLU A 209 11.02 11.51 -14.94
CA GLU A 209 11.44 12.70 -15.67
C GLU A 209 10.94 13.99 -14.99
N LYS A 210 9.68 14.03 -14.52
CA LYS A 210 9.09 15.19 -13.83
C LYS A 210 9.78 15.47 -12.49
N ARG A 211 10.07 14.43 -11.69
CA ARG A 211 10.54 14.58 -10.29
C ARG A 211 9.61 15.51 -9.51
N ASP A 212 10.18 16.45 -8.74
CA ASP A 212 9.44 17.46 -7.99
C ASP A 212 9.16 18.75 -8.80
N ASN A 213 9.34 18.77 -10.13
CA ASN A 213 9.07 19.98 -10.91
C ASN A 213 7.56 20.23 -11.05
N ILE A 214 7.16 21.51 -11.15
CA ILE A 214 5.78 21.90 -11.50
C ILE A 214 5.72 21.98 -13.03
N GLU A 215 4.77 21.28 -13.62
CA GLU A 215 4.48 21.29 -15.06
C GLU A 215 2.98 21.26 -15.32
#